data_AF-A0A0F9T4W4-F1
#
_entry.id   AF-A0A0F9T4W4-F1
#
_cell.length_a   1.000
_cell.length_b   1.000
_cell.length_c   1.000
_cell.angle_alpha   90.00
_cell.angle_beta   90.00
_cell.angle_gamma   90.00
#
_symmetry.space_group_name_H-M   'P 1'
#
loop_
_entity.id
_entity.type
_entity.pdbx_description
1 polymer ?
#
loop_
_entity_poly.entity_id
_entity_poly.type
_entity_poly.pdbx_seq_one_letter_code
_entity_poly.pdbx_strand_id
1 'polypeptide(L)' 'MAGKKTKRILEKVGRELKVNPPKVLRKFSGAKKESIRTAILLSKARRRGARIKKK' A
#
# COMPACT_ATOMS: atom_id res chain seq x y z
N MET A 1 11.11 -17.43 7.58
CA MET A 1 11.53 -16.65 6.37
C MET A 1 10.39 -15.90 5.63
N ALA A 2 9.19 -15.74 6.19
CA ALA A 2 8.06 -15.08 5.49
C ALA A 2 8.09 -13.52 5.48
N GLY A 3 8.86 -12.89 6.37
CA GLY A 3 8.87 -11.42 6.53
C GLY A 3 9.61 -10.64 5.42
N LYS A 4 10.73 -11.18 4.88
CA LYS A 4 11.56 -10.45 3.90
C LYS A 4 10.86 -10.24 2.55
N LYS A 5 10.07 -11.22 2.08
CA LYS A 5 9.29 -11.11 0.83
C LYS A 5 8.16 -10.07 0.97
N THR A 6 7.39 -10.14 2.05
CA THR A 6 6.33 -9.17 2.36
C THR A 6 6.87 -7.74 2.46
N LYS A 7 8.01 -7.53 3.14
CA LYS A 7 8.67 -6.21 3.24
C LYS A 7 9.05 -5.66 1.86
N ARG A 8 9.70 -6.46 1.01
CA ARG A 8 10.03 -6.05 -0.37
C ARG A 8 8.80 -5.67 -1.19
N ILE A 9 7.71 -6.43 -1.07
CA ILE A 9 6.47 -6.13 -1.78
C ILE A 9 5.88 -4.80 -1.29
N LEU A 10 5.83 -4.58 0.03
CA LEU A 10 5.34 -3.32 0.60
C LEU A 10 6.18 -2.12 0.15
N GLU A 11 7.51 -2.24 0.17
CA GLU A 11 8.40 -1.17 -0.31
C GLU A 11 8.19 -0.87 -1.80
N LYS A 12 8.09 -1.91 -2.65
CA LYS A 12 7.88 -1.74 -4.08
C LYS A 12 6.53 -1.06 -4.38
N VAL A 13 5.45 -1.53 -3.74
CA VAL A 13 4.12 -0.93 -3.90
C VAL A 13 4.10 0.50 -3.31
N GLY A 14 4.78 0.75 -2.20
CA GLY A 14 4.91 2.08 -1.61
C GLY A 14 5.61 3.06 -2.55
N ARG A 15 6.70 2.65 -3.20
CA ARG A 15 7.38 3.43 -4.24
C ARG A 15 6.47 3.70 -5.43
N GLU A 16 5.74 2.69 -5.93
CA GLU A 16 4.77 2.87 -7.01
C GLU A 16 3.69 3.89 -6.65
N LEU A 17 3.16 3.87 -5.42
CA LEU A 17 2.17 4.84 -4.96
C LEU A 17 2.74 6.25 -4.71
N LYS A 18 4.07 6.38 -4.62
CA LYS A 18 4.75 7.68 -4.55
C LYS A 18 4.97 8.27 -5.94
N VAL A 19 5.40 7.44 -6.89
CA VAL A 19 5.68 7.84 -8.29
C VAL A 19 4.39 8.06 -9.08
N ASN A 20 3.43 7.15 -8.93
CA ASN A 20 2.14 7.20 -9.62
C ASN A 20 0.98 7.05 -8.60
N PRO A 21 0.66 8.12 -7.86
CA PRO A 21 -0.43 8.10 -6.91
C PRO A 21 -1.78 8.02 -7.63
N PRO A 22 -2.70 7.12 -7.21
CA PRO A 22 -4.02 7.06 -7.81
C PRO A 22 -4.80 8.37 -7.60
N LYS A 23 -5.60 8.76 -8.59
CA LYS A 23 -6.38 10.03 -8.61
C LYS A 23 -7.22 10.23 -7.35
N VAL A 24 -7.69 9.15 -6.72
CA VAL A 24 -8.43 9.18 -5.46
C VAL A 24 -7.65 9.88 -4.33
N LEU A 25 -6.32 9.71 -4.26
CA LEU A 25 -5.49 10.38 -3.26
C LEU A 25 -5.33 11.89 -3.50
N ARG A 26 -5.70 12.40 -4.68
CA ARG A 26 -5.77 13.84 -4.96
C ARG A 26 -7.07 14.45 -4.45
N LYS A 27 -8.14 13.66 -4.30
CA LYS A 27 -9.47 14.11 -3.84
C LYS A 27 -9.58 14.22 -2.31
N PHE A 28 -8.74 13.49 -1.58
CA PHE A 28 -8.76 13.48 -0.12
C PHE A 28 -7.49 14.14 0.44
N SER A 29 -7.65 14.88 1.54
CA SER A 29 -6.59 15.54 2.29
C SER A 29 -6.56 15.04 3.74
N GLY A 30 -5.46 15.32 4.45
CA GLY A 30 -5.29 14.99 5.87
C GLY A 30 -5.39 13.48 6.17
N ALA A 31 -5.93 13.14 7.35
CA ALA A 31 -6.02 11.78 7.85
C ALA A 31 -6.77 10.82 6.91
N LYS A 32 -7.79 11.31 6.18
CA LYS A 32 -8.53 10.50 5.20
C LYS A 32 -7.63 10.04 4.05
N LYS A 33 -6.70 10.89 3.61
CA LYS A 33 -5.73 10.55 2.56
C LYS A 33 -4.80 9.43 3.00
N GLU A 34 -4.31 9.48 4.23
CA GLU A 34 -3.41 8.46 4.77
C GLU A 34 -4.09 7.10 4.96
N SER A 35 -5.33 7.09 5.48
CA SER A 35 -6.12 5.87 5.60
C SER A 35 -6.36 5.20 4.25
N ILE A 36 -6.72 5.98 3.23
CA ILE A 36 -6.93 5.47 1.87
C ILE A 36 -5.61 4.98 1.27
N ARG A 37 -4.51 5.73 1.46
CA ARG A 37 -3.18 5.33 0.97
C ARG A 37 -2.75 3.99 1.55
N THR A 38 -2.96 3.81 2.85
CA THR A 38 -2.67 2.57 3.58
C THR A 38 -3.54 1.42 3.07
N ALA A 39 -4.85 1.65 2.89
CA ALA A 39 -5.75 0.63 2.36
C ALA A 39 -5.34 0.16 0.95
N ILE A 40 -5.00 1.11 0.06
CA ILE A 40 -4.55 0.80 -1.31
C ILE A 40 -3.22 0.05 -1.29
N LEU A 41 -2.26 0.50 -0.47
CA LEU A 41 -0.96 -0.14 -0.30
C LEU A 41 -1.13 -1.60 0.12
N LEU A 42 -1.92 -1.85 1.16
CA LEU A 42 -2.16 -3.19 1.68
C LEU A 42 -2.92 -4.07 0.68
N SER A 43 -3.92 -3.53 -0.01
CA SER A 43 -4.68 -4.26 -1.03
C SER A 43 -3.78 -4.69 -2.21
N LYS A 44 -2.98 -3.77 -2.76
CA LYS A 44 -2.02 -4.07 -3.83
C LYS A 44 -0.94 -5.05 -3.36
N ALA A 45 -0.42 -4.88 -2.14
CA ALA A 45 0.58 -5.79 -1.59
C ALA A 45 0.02 -7.21 -1.45
N ARG A 46 -1.21 -7.38 -0.94
CA ARG A 46 -1.87 -8.69 -0.84
C ARG A 46 -2.08 -9.34 -2.21
N ARG A 47 -2.53 -8.58 -3.21
CA ARG A 47 -2.65 -9.08 -4.59
C ARG A 47 -1.31 -9.59 -5.15
N ARG A 48 -0.19 -9.01 -4.72
CA ARG A 48 1.17 -9.45 -5.08
C ARG A 48 1.72 -10.58 -4.20
N GLY A 49 0.90 -11.21 -3.37
CA GLY A 49 1.28 -12.34 -2.53
C GLY A 49 1.83 -11.97 -1.16
N ALA A 50 1.74 -10.70 -0.74
CA ALA A 50 2.09 -10.30 0.62
C ALA A 50 1.06 -10.86 1.62
N ARG A 51 1.49 -11.79 2.47
CA ARG A 51 0.63 -12.39 3.52
C ARG A 51 0.52 -11.44 4.70
N ILE A 52 -0.39 -10.48 4.61
CA ILE A 52 -0.69 -9.50 5.66
C ILE A 52 -2.02 -9.87 6.29
N LYS A 53 -2.01 -10.37 7.54
CA LYS A 53 -3.23 -10.63 8.32
C LYS A 53 -4.05 -9.33 8.41
N LYS A 54 -5.37 -9.41 8.16
CA LYS A 54 -6.27 -8.34 8.58
C LYS A 54 -6.25 -8.36 10.12
N LYS A 55 -5.94 -7.21 10.71
CA LYS A 55 -6.07 -7.02 12.16
C LYS A 55 -7.51 -6.61 12.44
#